data_AF-A0A1H8NX93-F1
#
_entry.id   AF-A0A1H8NX93-F1
#
_cell.length_a   1.000
_cell.length_b   1.000
_cell.length_c   1.000
_cell.angle_alpha   90.00
_cell.angle_beta   90.00
_cell.angle_gamma   90.00
#
_symmetry.space_group_name_H-M   'P 1'
#
loop_
_entity.id
_entity.type
_entity.pdbx_description
1 polymer ?
#
loop_
_entity_poly.entity_id
_entity_poly.type
_entity_poly.pdbx_seq_one_letter_code
_entity_poly.pdbx_strand_id
1 'polypeptide(L)'
;MRSALSSIMRDDQSAVLHAKIDLLRGYVRKAKKMARIAEGSPYLRRLDDNWQLKNFKGLPMLQVALLYTATAAVFLALDAIGIRFLIRPVFERNVGHLLADPLRLGPAALFYLGYIAGLVWLVSWPALKGNDPLQALIGGMVIGLMCYGTYEMTNYATLADWSWEQVIIDGLWGMLLTGFSAWIGVLALSGRFN
;
A
#
# COMPACT_ATOMS: atom_id res chain seq x y z
N MET A 1 -56.44 37.75 3.42
CA MET A 1 -55.01 38.13 3.25
C MET A 1 -54.04 36.97 3.51
N ARG A 2 -54.07 36.26 4.66
CA ARG A 2 -53.16 35.12 4.94
C ARG A 2 -53.25 33.94 3.96
N SER A 3 -54.44 33.61 3.46
CA SER A 3 -54.64 32.49 2.51
C SER A 3 -53.95 32.74 1.16
N ALA A 4 -54.10 33.93 0.58
CA ALA A 4 -53.46 34.31 -0.68
C ALA A 4 -51.92 34.34 -0.59
N LEU A 5 -51.37 34.90 0.50
CA LEU A 5 -49.92 34.88 0.76
C LEU A 5 -49.37 33.45 0.93
N SER A 6 -50.11 32.57 1.61
CA SER A 6 -49.72 31.16 1.76
C SER A 6 -49.78 30.36 0.46
N SER A 7 -50.62 30.78 -0.49
CA SER A 7 -50.73 30.17 -1.82
C SER A 7 -49.55 30.59 -2.68
N ILE A 8 -49.22 31.88 -2.70
CA ILE A 8 -48.10 32.46 -3.45
C ILE A 8 -46.75 31.90 -2.94
N MET A 9 -46.57 31.80 -1.61
CA MET A 9 -45.36 31.19 -1.03
C MET A 9 -45.23 29.68 -1.32
N ARG A 10 -46.35 28.95 -1.46
CA ARG A 10 -46.33 27.53 -1.83
C ARG A 10 -46.00 27.32 -3.30
N ASP A 11 -46.46 28.22 -4.16
CA ASP A 11 -46.18 28.19 -5.61
C ASP A 11 -44.72 28.56 -5.91
N ASP A 12 -44.14 29.50 -5.15
CA ASP A 12 -42.72 29.84 -5.25
C ASP A 12 -41.81 28.68 -4.78
N GLN A 13 -42.17 28.01 -3.68
CA GLN A 13 -41.44 26.84 -3.19
C GLN A 13 -41.57 25.63 -4.13
N SER A 14 -42.72 25.44 -4.79
CA SER A 14 -42.90 24.37 -5.78
C SER A 14 -42.04 24.61 -7.02
N ALA A 15 -41.99 25.85 -7.52
CA ALA A 15 -41.16 26.25 -8.64
C ALA A 15 -39.66 26.08 -8.34
N VAL A 16 -39.21 26.49 -7.15
CA VAL A 16 -37.82 26.30 -6.69
C VAL A 16 -37.47 24.82 -6.54
N LEU A 17 -38.39 23.99 -6.04
CA LEU A 17 -38.19 22.54 -5.93
C LEU A 17 -38.06 21.87 -7.30
N HIS A 18 -38.93 22.24 -8.25
CA HIS A 18 -38.86 21.74 -9.63
C HIS A 18 -37.56 22.15 -10.32
N ALA A 19 -37.11 23.40 -10.14
CA ALA A 19 -35.82 23.86 -10.66
C ALA A 19 -34.64 23.05 -10.10
N LYS A 20 -34.63 22.75 -8.80
CA LYS A 20 -33.59 21.90 -8.17
C LYS A 20 -33.62 20.46 -8.68
N ILE A 21 -34.80 19.89 -8.86
CA ILE A 21 -34.97 18.54 -9.40
C ILE A 21 -34.46 18.47 -10.85
N ASP A 22 -34.77 19.48 -11.67
CA ASP A 22 -34.33 19.51 -13.07
C ASP A 22 -32.82 19.77 -13.20
N LEU A 23 -32.25 20.59 -12.30
CA LEU A 23 -30.81 20.74 -12.15
C LEU A 23 -30.14 19.41 -11.79
N LEU A 24 -30.67 18.69 -10.80
CA LEU A 24 -30.18 17.36 -10.40
C LEU A 24 -30.30 16.34 -11.54
N ARG A 25 -31.42 16.31 -12.26
CA ARG A 25 -31.59 15.49 -13.48
C ARG A 25 -30.58 15.87 -14.56
N GLY A 26 -30.24 17.15 -14.67
CA GLY A 26 -29.17 17.66 -15.54
C GLY A 26 -27.81 17.08 -15.17
N TYR A 27 -27.44 17.15 -13.88
CA TYR A 27 -26.20 16.55 -13.38
C TYR A 27 -26.15 15.03 -13.57
N VAL A 28 -27.22 14.31 -13.26
CA VAL A 28 -27.30 12.85 -13.47
C VAL A 28 -27.16 12.48 -14.94
N ARG A 29 -27.78 13.24 -15.85
CA ARG A 29 -27.60 13.03 -17.30
C ARG A 29 -26.15 13.28 -17.73
N LYS A 30 -25.51 14.33 -17.22
CA LYS A 30 -24.11 14.65 -17.52
C LYS A 30 -23.18 13.56 -16.98
N ALA A 31 -23.41 13.08 -15.77
CA ALA A 31 -22.67 11.97 -15.16
C ALA A 31 -22.83 10.67 -15.96
N LYS A 32 -24.06 10.30 -16.37
CA LYS A 32 -24.30 9.12 -17.22
C LYS A 32 -23.63 9.25 -18.59
N LYS A 33 -23.61 10.45 -19.18
CA LYS A 33 -22.92 10.71 -20.45
C LYS A 33 -21.40 10.56 -20.28
N MET A 34 -20.84 11.10 -19.20
CA MET A 34 -19.42 10.94 -18.87
C MET A 34 -19.06 9.48 -18.61
N ALA A 35 -19.92 8.73 -17.91
CA ALA A 35 -19.75 7.29 -17.69
C ALA A 35 -19.74 6.49 -18.99
N ARG A 36 -20.64 6.76 -19.95
CA ARG A 36 -20.61 6.10 -21.26
C ARG A 36 -19.37 6.47 -22.09
N ILE A 37 -18.95 7.73 -22.05
CA ILE A 37 -17.71 8.18 -22.70
C ILE A 37 -16.50 7.47 -22.07
N ALA A 38 -16.54 7.27 -20.75
CA ALA A 38 -15.52 6.53 -20.01
C ALA A 38 -15.49 5.05 -20.40
N GLU A 39 -16.64 4.36 -20.43
CA GLU A 39 -16.76 2.95 -20.85
C GLU A 39 -16.34 2.70 -22.31
N GLY A 40 -16.50 3.70 -23.18
CA GLY A 40 -16.07 3.65 -24.58
C GLY A 40 -14.59 3.94 -24.78
N SER A 41 -13.89 4.49 -23.78
CA SER A 41 -12.48 4.89 -23.90
C SER A 41 -11.56 3.67 -23.78
N PRO A 42 -10.72 3.37 -24.79
CA PRO A 42 -9.71 2.31 -24.71
C PRO A 42 -8.74 2.49 -23.54
N TYR A 43 -8.54 3.74 -23.09
CA TYR A 43 -7.68 4.08 -21.96
C TYR A 43 -8.29 3.69 -20.61
N LEU A 44 -9.58 3.96 -20.43
CA LEU A 44 -10.27 3.65 -19.18
C LEU A 44 -10.62 2.16 -19.09
N ARG A 45 -10.88 1.52 -20.24
CA ARG A 45 -10.99 0.06 -20.32
C ARG A 45 -9.68 -0.64 -19.91
N ARG A 46 -8.53 -0.11 -20.35
CA ARG A 46 -7.22 -0.59 -19.90
C ARG A 46 -6.95 -0.34 -18.40
N LEU A 47 -7.54 0.70 -17.80
CA LEU A 47 -7.46 0.95 -16.36
C LEU A 47 -8.41 0.04 -15.56
N ASP A 48 -9.60 -0.27 -16.09
CA ASP A 48 -10.56 -1.20 -15.47
C ASP A 48 -10.11 -2.67 -15.55
N ASP A 49 -9.36 -3.02 -16.59
CA ASP A 49 -8.77 -4.34 -16.77
C ASP A 49 -7.54 -4.54 -15.88
N ASN A 50 -6.85 -3.46 -15.53
CA ASN A 50 -5.67 -3.45 -14.66
C ASN A 50 -5.96 -3.07 -13.20
N TRP A 51 -7.22 -2.77 -12.83
CA TRP A 51 -7.49 -2.33 -11.47
C TRP A 51 -7.38 -3.49 -10.47
N GLN A 52 -6.58 -3.28 -9.42
CA GLN A 52 -6.20 -4.17 -8.31
C GLN A 52 -7.35 -4.94 -7.63
N LEU A 53 -8.62 -4.63 -7.90
CA LEU A 53 -9.78 -5.37 -7.38
C LEU A 53 -10.04 -6.68 -8.14
N LYS A 54 -9.71 -6.79 -9.44
CA LYS A 54 -9.72 -8.09 -10.16
C LYS A 54 -8.57 -8.99 -9.67
N ASN A 55 -7.54 -8.41 -9.05
CA ASN A 55 -6.39 -9.15 -8.57
C ASN A 55 -6.79 -10.17 -7.48
N PHE A 56 -7.70 -9.91 -6.55
CA PHE A 56 -8.08 -10.93 -5.54
C PHE A 56 -8.95 -12.07 -6.07
N LYS A 57 -9.58 -11.94 -7.24
CA LYS A 57 -10.48 -12.99 -7.78
C LYS A 57 -9.77 -14.27 -8.24
N GLY A 58 -8.45 -14.23 -8.36
CA GLY A 58 -7.67 -15.28 -9.04
C GLY A 58 -7.03 -16.34 -8.15
N LEU A 59 -6.83 -16.10 -6.84
CA LEU A 59 -6.30 -17.12 -5.93
C LEU A 59 -7.24 -17.27 -4.71
N PRO A 60 -7.43 -18.48 -4.18
CA PRO A 60 -8.26 -18.71 -3.00
C PRO A 60 -7.73 -17.91 -1.80
N MET A 61 -8.62 -17.48 -0.91
CA MET A 61 -8.26 -16.74 0.32
C MET A 61 -7.16 -17.43 1.14
N LEU A 62 -7.16 -18.76 1.13
CA LEU A 62 -6.12 -19.57 1.76
C LEU A 62 -4.72 -19.31 1.17
N GLN A 63 -4.61 -19.12 -0.16
CA GLN A 63 -3.33 -18.87 -0.81
C GLN A 63 -2.78 -17.48 -0.49
N VAL A 64 -3.63 -16.46 -0.39
CA VAL A 64 -3.23 -15.13 0.10
C VAL A 64 -2.67 -15.25 1.52
N ALA A 65 -3.38 -15.98 2.40
CA ALA A 65 -2.97 -16.15 3.79
C ALA A 65 -1.66 -16.93 3.92
N LEU A 66 -1.46 -17.98 3.11
CA LEU A 66 -0.21 -18.74 3.05
C LEU A 66 0.94 -17.89 2.53
N LEU A 67 0.71 -17.10 1.47
CA LEU A 67 1.72 -16.19 0.93
C LEU A 67 2.15 -15.17 1.99
N TYR A 68 1.17 -14.52 2.65
CA TYR A 68 1.42 -13.57 3.72
C TYR A 68 2.21 -14.19 4.86
N THR A 69 1.79 -15.36 5.33
CA THR A 69 2.44 -16.03 6.47
C THR A 69 3.86 -16.48 6.11
N ALA A 70 4.07 -17.01 4.91
CA ALA A 70 5.40 -17.42 4.44
C ALA A 70 6.34 -16.22 4.31
N THR A 71 5.89 -15.13 3.66
CA THR A 71 6.67 -13.89 3.54
C THR A 71 6.96 -13.30 4.91
N ALA A 72 5.96 -13.24 5.81
CA ALA A 72 6.14 -12.69 7.15
C ALA A 72 7.13 -13.50 7.99
N ALA A 73 7.06 -14.84 7.95
CA ALA A 73 7.97 -15.70 8.68
C ALA A 73 9.42 -15.50 8.22
N VAL A 74 9.65 -15.46 6.92
CA VAL A 74 10.99 -15.21 6.35
C VAL A 74 11.48 -13.82 6.71
N PHE A 75 10.65 -12.80 6.53
CA PHE A 75 11.00 -11.41 6.81
C PHE A 75 11.39 -11.22 8.27
N LEU A 76 10.55 -11.64 9.21
CA LEU A 76 10.80 -11.46 10.64
C LEU A 76 12.01 -12.28 11.12
N ALA A 77 12.21 -13.48 10.60
CA ALA A 77 13.36 -14.31 10.95
C ALA A 77 14.68 -13.69 10.47
N LEU A 78 14.73 -13.25 9.20
CA LEU A 78 15.91 -12.58 8.66
C LEU A 78 16.15 -11.26 9.37
N ASP A 79 15.11 -10.45 9.58
CA ASP A 79 15.25 -9.14 10.18
C ASP A 79 15.74 -9.20 11.63
N ALA A 80 15.29 -10.19 12.41
CA ALA A 80 15.83 -10.41 13.76
C ALA A 80 17.35 -10.66 13.76
N ILE A 81 17.86 -11.35 12.73
CA ILE A 81 19.30 -11.57 12.53
C ILE A 81 19.98 -10.27 12.13
N GLY A 82 19.43 -9.56 11.14
CA GLY A 82 19.95 -8.28 10.67
C GLY A 82 20.03 -7.23 11.77
N ILE A 83 18.96 -7.06 12.53
CA ILE A 83 18.92 -6.14 13.67
C ILE A 83 20.01 -6.49 14.67
N ARG A 84 20.13 -7.76 15.05
CA ARG A 84 21.10 -8.17 16.07
C ARG A 84 22.55 -7.94 15.66
N PHE A 85 22.90 -8.24 14.42
CA PHE A 85 24.30 -8.31 13.98
C PHE A 85 24.76 -7.14 13.12
N LEU A 86 23.86 -6.49 12.39
CA LEU A 86 24.18 -5.41 11.45
C LEU A 86 23.68 -4.06 11.97
N ILE A 87 22.39 -3.97 12.33
CA ILE A 87 21.76 -2.66 12.57
C ILE A 87 22.05 -2.16 14.00
N ARG A 88 21.76 -2.97 15.02
CA ARG A 88 21.89 -2.55 16.42
C ARG A 88 23.29 -2.05 16.81
N PRO A 89 24.40 -2.71 16.42
CA PRO A 89 25.74 -2.21 16.77
C PRO A 89 26.05 -0.82 16.17
N VAL A 90 25.61 -0.58 14.94
CA VAL A 90 25.84 0.68 14.24
C VAL A 90 24.96 1.79 14.84
N PHE A 91 23.70 1.48 15.14
CA PHE A 91 22.77 2.44 15.75
C PHE A 91 23.14 2.79 17.19
N GLU A 92 23.52 1.83 18.02
CA GLU A 92 23.96 2.10 19.40
C GLU A 92 25.19 3.00 19.44
N ARG A 93 26.13 2.83 18.50
CA ARG A 93 27.36 3.65 18.43
C ARG A 93 27.09 5.10 18.05
N ASN A 94 26.18 5.35 17.11
CA ASN A 94 25.95 6.70 16.56
C ASN A 94 24.80 7.43 17.25
N VAL A 95 23.69 6.74 17.52
CA VAL A 95 22.43 7.33 17.99
C VAL A 95 21.85 6.58 19.19
N GLY A 96 22.69 5.87 19.97
CA GLY A 96 22.24 5.09 21.13
C GLY A 96 21.41 5.90 22.14
N HIS A 97 21.73 7.19 22.29
CA HIS A 97 21.00 8.11 23.17
C HIS A 97 19.57 8.44 22.69
N LEU A 98 19.23 8.19 21.43
CA LEU A 98 17.89 8.36 20.85
C LEU A 98 17.03 7.08 20.96
N LEU A 99 17.64 5.94 21.27
CA LEU A 99 16.94 4.66 21.32
C LEU A 99 15.99 4.62 22.51
N ALA A 100 14.74 4.22 22.26
CA ALA A 100 13.73 4.09 23.30
C ALA A 100 14.05 2.89 24.22
N ASP A 101 14.04 3.13 25.52
CA ASP A 101 14.09 2.11 26.57
C ASP A 101 12.91 2.30 27.55
N PRO A 102 11.89 1.43 27.55
CA PRO A 102 11.78 0.19 26.76
C PRO A 102 11.33 0.43 25.31
N LEU A 103 11.59 -0.57 24.45
CA LEU A 103 11.13 -0.58 23.07
C LEU A 103 9.60 -0.51 22.97
N ARG A 104 9.09 0.36 22.09
CA ARG A 104 7.65 0.53 21.83
C ARG A 104 7.14 -0.56 20.88
N LEU A 105 6.72 -1.71 21.43
CA LEU A 105 6.30 -2.87 20.63
C LEU A 105 5.05 -2.64 19.77
N GLY A 106 4.10 -1.82 20.23
CA GLY A 106 2.85 -1.57 19.49
C GLY A 106 3.07 -0.97 18.09
N PRO A 107 3.75 0.20 17.99
CA PRO A 107 4.10 0.79 16.70
C PRO A 107 4.96 -0.13 15.82
N ALA A 108 5.91 -0.86 16.42
CA ALA A 108 6.76 -1.81 15.69
C ALA A 108 5.91 -2.92 15.05
N ALA A 109 5.03 -3.57 15.82
CA ALA A 109 4.15 -4.61 15.31
C ALA A 109 3.23 -4.11 14.19
N LEU A 110 2.66 -2.91 14.35
CA LEU A 110 1.81 -2.31 13.32
C LEU A 110 2.58 -2.07 12.01
N PHE A 111 3.82 -1.57 12.10
CA PHE A 111 4.69 -1.39 10.94
C PHE A 111 4.97 -2.72 10.25
N TYR A 112 5.46 -3.75 10.96
CA TYR A 112 5.77 -5.03 10.34
C TYR A 112 4.56 -5.65 9.64
N LEU A 113 3.43 -5.73 10.34
CA LEU A 113 2.22 -6.35 9.80
C LEU A 113 1.70 -5.60 8.57
N GLY A 114 1.69 -4.26 8.63
CA GLY A 114 1.24 -3.40 7.54
C GLY A 114 2.21 -3.37 6.35
N TYR A 115 3.51 -3.30 6.62
CA TYR A 115 4.54 -3.29 5.59
C TYR A 115 4.55 -4.60 4.81
N ILE A 116 4.49 -5.75 5.50
CA ILE A 116 4.40 -7.06 4.85
C ILE A 116 3.09 -7.19 4.06
N ALA A 117 1.96 -6.67 4.58
CA ALA A 117 0.70 -6.68 3.85
C ALA A 117 0.79 -5.86 2.55
N GLY A 118 1.40 -4.68 2.62
CA GLY A 118 1.67 -3.83 1.46
C GLY A 118 2.60 -4.50 0.45
N LEU A 119 3.68 -5.13 0.91
CA LEU A 119 4.61 -5.90 0.08
C LEU A 119 3.88 -7.04 -0.65
N VAL A 120 3.09 -7.83 0.08
CA VAL A 120 2.32 -8.92 -0.50
C VAL A 120 1.35 -8.41 -1.54
N TRP A 121 0.62 -7.32 -1.24
CA TRP A 121 -0.38 -6.77 -2.15
C TRP A 121 0.23 -6.16 -3.42
N LEU A 122 1.31 -5.38 -3.29
CA LEU A 122 1.91 -4.64 -4.39
C LEU A 122 2.89 -5.48 -5.22
N VAL A 123 3.56 -6.46 -4.61
CA VAL A 123 4.68 -7.19 -5.23
C VAL A 123 4.40 -8.69 -5.30
N SER A 124 4.25 -9.36 -4.16
CA SER A 124 4.24 -10.83 -4.13
C SER A 124 3.01 -11.41 -4.81
N TRP A 125 1.86 -10.75 -4.70
CA TRP A 125 0.61 -11.21 -5.28
C TRP A 125 0.60 -11.17 -6.81
N PRO A 126 0.92 -10.02 -7.46
CA PRO A 126 1.10 -9.99 -8.92
C PRO A 126 2.12 -11.01 -9.42
N ALA A 127 3.26 -11.14 -8.73
CA ALA A 127 4.32 -12.06 -9.09
C ALA A 127 3.89 -13.54 -8.99
N LEU A 128 3.17 -13.92 -7.93
CA LEU A 128 2.66 -15.28 -7.77
C LEU A 128 1.64 -15.63 -8.87
N LYS A 129 0.77 -14.70 -9.24
CA LYS A 129 -0.19 -14.89 -10.34
C LYS A 129 0.49 -15.03 -11.71
N GLY A 130 1.56 -14.29 -11.93
CA GLY A 130 2.37 -14.38 -13.15
C GLY A 130 3.31 -15.59 -13.17
N ASN A 131 3.38 -16.37 -12.07
CA ASN A 131 4.41 -17.38 -11.84
C ASN A 131 5.83 -16.85 -12.09
N ASP A 132 6.10 -15.63 -11.61
CA ASP A 132 7.37 -14.93 -11.81
C ASP A 132 8.00 -14.55 -10.46
N PRO A 133 8.73 -15.48 -9.81
CA PRO A 133 9.43 -15.18 -8.57
C PRO A 133 10.51 -14.09 -8.72
N LEU A 134 11.08 -13.91 -9.92
CA LEU A 134 12.10 -12.88 -10.15
C LEU A 134 11.50 -11.48 -10.07
N GLN A 135 10.29 -11.30 -10.59
CA GLN A 135 9.51 -10.07 -10.39
C GLN A 135 9.31 -9.78 -8.90
N ALA A 136 9.06 -10.79 -8.07
CA ALA A 136 8.92 -10.62 -6.63
C ALA A 136 10.22 -10.14 -5.97
N LEU A 137 11.36 -10.72 -6.39
CA LEU A 137 12.68 -10.32 -5.89
C LEU A 137 12.97 -8.86 -6.21
N ILE A 138 12.87 -8.47 -7.49
CA ILE A 138 13.21 -7.11 -7.95
C ILE A 138 12.23 -6.09 -7.37
N GLY A 139 10.92 -6.38 -7.43
CA GLY A 139 9.90 -5.50 -6.85
C GLY A 139 10.07 -5.34 -5.34
N GLY A 140 10.41 -6.41 -4.64
CA GLY A 140 10.69 -6.38 -3.21
C GLY A 140 11.95 -5.57 -2.89
N MET A 141 13.02 -5.70 -3.67
CA MET A 141 14.23 -4.89 -3.52
C MET A 141 13.94 -3.41 -3.68
N VAL A 142 13.17 -3.03 -4.70
CA VAL A 142 12.80 -1.62 -4.93
C VAL A 142 11.97 -1.08 -3.77
N ILE A 143 10.92 -1.79 -3.34
CA ILE A 143 10.08 -1.37 -2.21
C ILE A 143 10.88 -1.35 -0.88
N GLY A 144 11.81 -2.28 -0.70
CA GLY A 144 12.76 -2.32 0.42
C GLY A 144 13.63 -1.07 0.46
N LEU A 145 14.34 -0.81 -0.64
CA LEU A 145 15.21 0.35 -0.76
C LEU A 145 14.44 1.66 -0.60
N MET A 146 13.23 1.76 -1.15
CA MET A 146 12.40 2.95 -0.98
C MET A 146 11.95 3.14 0.48
N CYS A 147 11.49 2.09 1.16
CA CYS A 147 11.01 2.19 2.53
C CYS A 147 12.14 2.57 3.50
N TYR A 148 13.23 1.79 3.49
CA TYR A 148 14.36 1.99 4.37
C TYR A 148 15.15 3.24 3.96
N GLY A 149 15.36 3.44 2.67
CA GLY A 149 16.01 4.66 2.16
C GLY A 149 15.22 5.93 2.48
N THR A 150 13.88 5.90 2.48
CA THR A 150 13.09 7.07 2.92
C THR A 150 13.35 7.37 4.39
N TYR A 151 13.32 6.36 5.26
CA TYR A 151 13.62 6.53 6.69
C TYR A 151 15.05 7.06 6.89
N GLU A 152 16.04 6.39 6.32
CA GLU A 152 17.45 6.73 6.48
C GLU A 152 17.79 8.12 5.92
N MET A 153 17.36 8.45 4.70
CA MET A 153 17.65 9.76 4.10
C MET A 153 16.93 10.89 4.83
N THR A 154 15.71 10.67 5.32
CA THR A 154 14.97 11.68 6.10
C THR A 154 15.67 11.94 7.42
N ASN A 155 16.09 10.90 8.14
CA ASN A 155 16.84 11.06 9.38
C ASN A 155 18.21 11.69 9.13
N TYR A 156 18.93 11.28 8.09
CA TYR A 156 20.19 11.91 7.71
C TYR A 156 20.05 13.40 7.39
N ALA A 157 18.93 13.82 6.80
CA ALA A 157 18.66 15.22 6.54
C ALA A 157 18.25 16.03 7.79
N THR A 158 17.78 15.38 8.86
CA THR A 158 17.11 16.07 9.99
C THR A 158 17.80 15.89 11.35
N LEU A 159 18.62 14.85 11.52
CA LEU A 159 19.28 14.50 12.78
C LEU A 159 20.80 14.63 12.65
N ALA A 160 21.41 15.43 13.53
CA ALA A 160 22.83 15.79 13.44
C ALA A 160 23.79 14.60 13.58
N ASP A 161 23.43 13.61 14.41
CA ASP A 161 24.29 12.46 14.72
C ASP A 161 24.02 11.25 13.81
N TRP A 162 23.19 11.41 12.77
CA TRP A 162 22.91 10.34 11.82
C TRP A 162 24.09 10.14 10.87
N SER A 163 24.60 8.92 10.78
CA SER A 163 25.79 8.61 9.98
C SER A 163 25.46 8.04 8.60
N TRP A 164 26.31 8.31 7.60
CA TRP A 164 26.22 7.63 6.29
C TRP A 164 26.36 6.11 6.38
N GLU A 165 27.07 5.62 7.39
CA GLU A 165 27.20 4.18 7.62
C GLU A 165 25.85 3.54 7.95
N GLN A 166 25.01 4.19 8.78
CA GLN A 166 23.63 3.73 9.03
C GLN A 166 22.82 3.72 7.73
N VAL A 167 22.88 4.82 6.97
CA VAL A 167 22.13 4.98 5.73
C VAL A 167 22.41 3.86 4.73
N ILE A 168 23.70 3.55 4.54
CA ILE A 168 24.13 2.53 3.59
C ILE A 168 23.79 1.13 4.11
N ILE A 169 24.12 0.83 5.36
CA ILE A 169 23.93 -0.52 5.92
C ILE A 169 22.43 -0.85 6.00
N ASP A 170 21.63 0.03 6.60
CA ASP A 170 20.19 -0.22 6.79
C ASP A 170 19.42 -0.13 5.46
N GLY A 171 19.81 0.78 4.57
CA GLY A 171 19.23 0.86 3.22
C GLY A 171 19.47 -0.40 2.39
N LEU A 172 20.71 -0.92 2.37
CA LEU A 172 21.03 -2.16 1.67
C LEU A 172 20.41 -3.38 2.34
N TRP A 173 20.37 -3.41 3.67
CA TRP A 173 19.71 -4.46 4.42
C TRP A 173 18.22 -4.51 4.08
N GLY A 174 17.51 -3.38 4.15
CA GLY A 174 16.10 -3.29 3.79
C GLY A 174 15.81 -3.70 2.35
N MET A 175 16.66 -3.30 1.41
CA MET A 175 16.58 -3.75 0.01
C MET A 175 16.65 -5.28 -0.10
N LEU A 176 17.67 -5.90 0.48
CA LEU A 176 17.88 -7.35 0.38
C LEU A 176 16.82 -8.12 1.17
N LEU A 177 16.54 -7.72 2.41
CA LEU A 177 15.55 -8.32 3.29
C LEU A 177 14.17 -8.40 2.62
N THR A 178 13.67 -7.27 2.11
CA THR A 178 12.35 -7.20 1.48
C THR A 178 12.31 -8.02 0.19
N GLY A 179 13.36 -7.91 -0.64
CA GLY A 179 13.50 -8.68 -1.89
C GLY A 179 13.49 -10.19 -1.65
N PHE A 180 14.38 -10.69 -0.79
CA PHE A 180 14.49 -12.12 -0.49
C PHE A 180 13.22 -12.67 0.17
N SER A 181 12.58 -11.90 1.05
CA SER A 181 11.33 -12.32 1.70
C SER A 181 10.17 -12.45 0.71
N ALA A 182 10.04 -11.50 -0.23
CA ALA A 182 9.06 -11.58 -1.30
C ALA A 182 9.35 -12.75 -2.24
N TRP A 183 10.62 -12.94 -2.62
CA TRP A 183 11.06 -14.02 -3.51
C TRP A 183 10.79 -15.40 -2.91
N ILE A 184 11.23 -15.66 -1.67
CA ILE A 184 11.03 -16.95 -1.00
C ILE A 184 9.54 -17.21 -0.78
N GLY A 185 8.77 -16.19 -0.37
CA GLY A 185 7.32 -16.31 -0.19
C GLY A 185 6.60 -16.74 -1.47
N VAL A 186 6.94 -16.12 -2.60
CA VAL A 186 6.37 -16.51 -3.91
C VAL A 186 6.87 -17.88 -4.34
N LEU A 187 8.17 -18.14 -4.27
CA LEU A 187 8.79 -19.40 -4.68
C LEU A 187 8.21 -20.61 -3.93
N ALA A 188 7.96 -20.47 -2.63
CA ALA A 188 7.36 -21.51 -1.79
C ALA A 188 5.96 -21.93 -2.24
N LEU A 189 5.24 -21.07 -2.96
CA LEU A 189 3.89 -21.32 -3.44
C LEU A 189 3.83 -21.56 -4.95
N SER A 190 4.79 -21.06 -5.74
CA SER A 190 4.85 -21.23 -7.21
C SER A 190 4.90 -22.70 -7.66
N GLY A 191 5.53 -23.60 -6.89
CA GLY A 191 5.62 -25.03 -7.24
C GLY A 191 4.47 -25.90 -6.76
N ARG A 192 3.57 -25.37 -5.93
CA ARG A 192 2.51 -26.15 -5.24
C ARG A 192 1.21 -26.25 -6.03
N PHE A 193 1.09 -25.50 -7.12
CA PHE A 193 -0.16 -25.30 -7.86
C PHE A 193 0.02 -25.33 -9.39
N ASN A 194 1.15 -25.89 -9.86
CA ASN A 194 1.40 -26.23 -11.26
C ASN A 194 1.10 -27.72 -11.47
#